data_AF-C9SPX1-F1
#
_entry.id   AF-C9SPX1-F1
#
_cell.length_a   1.000
_cell.length_b   1.000
_cell.length_c   1.000
_cell.angle_alpha   90.00
_cell.angle_beta   90.00
_cell.angle_gamma   90.00
#
_symmetry.space_group_name_H-M   'P 1'
#
loop_
_entity.id
_entity.type
_entity.pdbx_description
1 polymer ?
#
loop_
_entity_poly.entity_id
_entity_poly.type
_entity_poly.pdbx_seq_one_letter_code
_entity_poly.pdbx_strand_id
1 'polypeptide(L)'
;MRSNNYSEGYSARGGQVRSAYNLTVNPGGSSSGSAVGVGSNAIAFSLGTETDGSGRPVINPAMRNSLVGFKPTVGLTSRAGV
;
A
#
# COMPACT_ATOMS: atom_id res chain seq x y z
N MET A 1 0.58 12.01 -12.33
CA MET A 1 1.56 10.89 -12.29
C MET A 1 2.66 11.20 -13.29
N ARG A 2 3.94 10.93 -12.99
CA ARG A 2 5.06 11.23 -13.92
C ARG A 2 5.10 10.26 -15.12
N SER A 3 4.55 9.06 -14.97
CA SER A 3 4.26 8.09 -16.03
C SER A 3 3.07 7.22 -15.62
N ASN A 4 2.38 6.62 -16.60
CA ASN A 4 1.39 5.56 -16.35
C ASN A 4 2.01 4.15 -16.36
N ASN A 5 3.29 4.06 -16.72
CA ASN A 5 4.06 2.81 -16.68
C ASN A 5 5.07 2.91 -15.54
N TYR A 6 4.74 2.28 -14.42
CA TYR A 6 5.55 2.27 -13.19
C TYR A 6 5.39 0.94 -12.45
N SER A 7 6.37 0.60 -11.61
CA SER A 7 6.29 -0.58 -10.73
C SER A 7 5.67 -0.19 -9.40
N GLU A 8 4.52 -0.78 -9.04
CA GLU A 8 3.92 -0.59 -7.72
C GLU A 8 4.87 -1.11 -6.63
N GLY A 9 5.04 -0.34 -5.55
CA GLY A 9 5.94 -0.70 -4.45
C GLY A 9 7.42 -0.43 -4.71
N TYR A 10 7.80 0.14 -5.85
CA TYR A 10 9.16 0.64 -6.07
C TYR A 10 9.32 2.07 -5.56
N SER A 11 10.44 2.33 -4.89
CA SER A 11 10.98 3.69 -4.69
C SER A 11 12.49 3.69 -4.86
N ALA A 12 13.06 4.80 -5.35
CA ALA A 12 14.52 4.91 -5.50
C ALA A 12 15.28 4.74 -4.17
N ARG A 13 14.65 5.12 -3.05
CA ARG A 13 15.24 5.02 -1.70
C ARG A 13 15.11 3.63 -1.08
N GLY A 14 13.93 3.00 -1.21
CA GLY A 14 13.61 1.73 -0.54
C GLY A 14 13.70 0.49 -1.43
N GLY A 15 13.98 0.67 -2.72
CA GLY A 15 13.94 -0.40 -3.70
C GLY A 15 12.51 -0.91 -3.95
N GLN A 16 12.41 -2.17 -4.39
CA GLN A 16 11.16 -2.85 -4.72
C GLN A 16 10.63 -3.62 -3.50
N VAL A 17 9.46 -3.23 -3.00
CA VAL A 17 8.69 -4.05 -2.05
C VAL A 17 8.20 -5.31 -2.76
N ARG A 18 8.24 -6.46 -2.08
CA ARG A 18 7.77 -7.76 -2.59
C ARG A 18 6.66 -8.30 -1.69
N SER A 19 5.68 -9.01 -2.26
CA SER A 19 4.60 -9.62 -1.48
C SER A 19 5.14 -10.67 -0.50
N ALA A 20 4.56 -10.73 0.70
CA ALA A 20 4.93 -11.71 1.73
C ALA A 20 4.57 -13.15 1.35
N TYR A 21 3.57 -13.34 0.48
CA TYR A 21 3.05 -14.66 0.10
C TYR A 21 3.72 -15.23 -1.15
N ASN A 22 4.12 -14.37 -2.09
CA ASN A 22 4.87 -14.76 -3.27
C ASN A 22 5.76 -13.59 -3.74
N LEU A 23 7.08 -13.79 -3.69
CA LEU A 23 8.06 -12.74 -3.99
C LEU A 23 8.08 -12.29 -5.46
N THR A 24 7.40 -13.01 -6.36
CA THR A 24 7.34 -12.69 -7.80
C THR A 24 6.09 -11.91 -8.21
N VAL A 25 5.08 -11.80 -7.33
CA VAL A 25 3.86 -11.05 -7.63
C VAL A 25 3.94 -9.62 -7.09
N ASN A 26 3.18 -8.74 -7.73
CA ASN A 26 3.14 -7.34 -7.38
C ASN A 26 2.36 -7.15 -6.05
N PRO A 27 2.95 -6.49 -5.03
CA PRO A 27 2.33 -6.31 -3.71
C PRO A 27 1.16 -5.32 -3.68
N GLY A 28 0.87 -4.63 -4.79
CA GLY A 28 -0.03 -3.48 -4.86
C GLY A 28 0.65 -2.21 -4.39
N GLY A 29 -0.03 -1.07 -4.47
CA GLY A 29 0.52 0.21 -4.01
C GLY A 29 -0.54 1.31 -3.98
N SER A 30 -0.23 2.49 -3.44
CA SER A 30 1.10 2.93 -2.97
C SER A 30 1.49 2.48 -1.57
N SER A 31 0.56 1.99 -0.74
CA SER A 31 0.84 1.57 0.64
C SER A 31 1.45 0.16 0.76
N SER A 32 2.36 -0.18 -0.16
CA SER A 32 2.92 -1.53 -0.33
C SER A 32 3.66 -2.03 0.92
N GLY A 33 4.54 -1.20 1.48
CA GLY A 33 5.30 -1.56 2.68
C GLY A 33 4.41 -1.76 3.91
N SER A 34 3.38 -0.93 4.07
CA SER A 34 2.40 -1.03 5.15
C SER A 34 1.64 -2.36 5.12
N ALA A 35 1.15 -2.76 3.94
CA ALA A 35 0.43 -4.02 3.78
C ALA A 35 1.36 -5.24 3.90
N VAL A 36 2.54 -5.20 3.28
CA VAL A 36 3.49 -6.32 3.35
C VAL A 36 4.01 -6.51 4.78
N GLY A 37 4.30 -5.44 5.52
CA GLY A 37 4.79 -5.51 6.90
C GLY A 37 3.78 -6.15 7.86
N VAL A 38 2.49 -5.86 7.69
CA VAL A 38 1.43 -6.54 8.45
C VAL A 38 1.25 -7.97 7.96
N GLY A 39 1.21 -8.19 6.64
CA GLY A 39 1.02 -9.52 6.03
C GLY A 39 2.16 -10.51 6.34
N SER A 40 3.37 -10.02 6.59
CA SER A 40 4.51 -10.83 7.04
C SER A 40 4.62 -10.98 8.56
N ASN A 41 3.67 -10.44 9.33
CA ASN A 41 3.69 -10.38 10.79
C ASN A 41 4.90 -9.62 11.38
N ALA A 42 5.50 -8.69 10.62
CA ALA A 42 6.57 -7.84 11.16
C ALA A 42 6.03 -6.74 12.10
N ILE A 43 4.76 -6.34 11.91
CA ILE A 43 4.04 -5.35 12.73
C ILE A 43 2.57 -5.75 12.89
N ALA A 44 1.93 -5.35 14.00
CA ALA A 44 0.54 -5.72 14.29
C ALA A 44 -0.50 -4.97 13.44
N PHE A 45 -0.23 -3.71 13.11
CA PHE A 45 -1.07 -2.88 12.25
C PHE A 45 -0.23 -1.81 11.55
N SER A 46 -0.78 -1.19 10.51
CA SER A 46 -0.12 -0.11 9.77
C SER A 46 -1.11 0.94 9.30
N LEU A 47 -0.60 2.12 8.99
CA LEU A 47 -1.35 3.21 8.37
C LEU A 47 -0.89 3.39 6.92
N GLY A 48 -1.82 3.77 6.06
CA GLY A 48 -1.58 4.04 4.64
C GLY A 48 -2.45 5.19 4.16
N THR A 49 -2.08 5.79 3.04
CA THR A 49 -2.80 6.93 2.45
C THR A 49 -3.43 6.55 1.12
N GLU A 50 -4.58 7.16 0.81
CA GLU A 50 -5.32 6.91 -0.42
C GLU A 50 -5.81 8.22 -1.05
N THR A 51 -5.43 8.48 -2.31
CA THR A 51 -5.62 9.77 -3.00
C THR A 51 -6.63 9.70 -4.15
N ASP A 52 -6.72 8.59 -4.89
CA ASP A 52 -7.65 8.46 -6.02
C ASP A 52 -8.14 7.00 -6.21
N GLY A 53 -9.41 6.84 -6.56
CA GLY A 53 -10.10 5.56 -6.78
C GLY A 53 -9.63 4.82 -8.03
N SER A 54 -8.76 5.42 -8.83
CA SER A 54 -8.13 4.82 -10.01
C SER A 54 -7.10 3.72 -9.70
N GLY A 55 -6.91 3.34 -8.44
CA GLY A 55 -6.06 2.18 -8.07
C GLY A 55 -6.03 1.78 -6.59
N ARG A 56 -7.03 2.14 -5.78
CA ARG A 56 -7.23 1.66 -4.40
C ARG A 56 -5.97 1.64 -3.48
N PRO A 57 -5.20 2.72 -3.28
CA PRO A 57 -3.91 2.72 -2.56
C PRO A 57 -3.77 2.05 -1.18
N VAL A 58 -4.82 1.97 -0.35
CA VAL A 58 -4.85 1.17 0.90
C VAL A 58 -5.55 -0.16 0.65
N ILE A 59 -6.64 -0.13 -0.12
CA ILE A 59 -7.47 -1.31 -0.35
C ILE A 59 -6.81 -2.34 -1.28
N ASN A 60 -6.13 -1.92 -2.36
CA ASN A 60 -5.38 -2.72 -3.32
C ASN A 60 -4.22 -3.47 -2.66
N PRO A 61 -3.28 -2.83 -1.94
CA PRO A 61 -2.23 -3.60 -1.27
C PRO A 61 -2.77 -4.45 -0.12
N ALA A 62 -3.86 -4.05 0.56
CA ALA A 62 -4.51 -4.92 1.54
C ALA A 62 -5.10 -6.19 0.89
N MET A 63 -5.85 -6.05 -0.19
CA MET A 63 -6.42 -7.17 -0.97
C MET A 63 -5.34 -8.12 -1.48
N ARG A 64 -4.22 -7.59 -2.00
CA ARG A 64 -3.12 -8.40 -2.55
C ARG A 64 -2.26 -9.09 -1.49
N ASN A 65 -2.33 -8.67 -0.24
CA ASN A 65 -1.60 -9.28 0.88
C ASN A 65 -2.54 -9.93 1.89
N SER A 66 -3.77 -10.30 1.48
CA SER A 66 -4.73 -11.03 2.32
C SER A 66 -5.05 -10.32 3.65
N LEU A 67 -5.17 -8.99 3.63
CA LEU A 67 -5.47 -8.16 4.78
C LEU A 67 -6.79 -7.41 4.63
N VAL A 68 -7.32 -6.97 5.77
CA VAL A 68 -8.41 -6.00 5.81
C VAL A 68 -7.82 -4.59 5.60
N GLY A 69 -8.32 -3.87 4.60
CA GLY A 69 -8.03 -2.46 4.38
C GLY A 69 -9.28 -1.61 4.62
N PHE A 70 -9.14 -0.48 5.31
CA PHE A 70 -10.23 0.45 5.56
C PHE A 70 -9.86 1.86 5.08
N LYS A 71 -10.67 2.41 4.18
CA LYS A 71 -10.54 3.78 3.69
C LYS A 71 -11.71 4.60 4.24
N PRO A 72 -11.49 5.47 5.24
CA PRO A 72 -12.57 6.29 5.79
C PRO A 72 -13.13 7.28 4.76
N THR A 73 -14.26 7.89 5.09
CA THR A 73 -14.78 9.06 4.38
C THR A 73 -13.73 10.18 4.42
N VAL A 74 -13.52 10.83 3.27
CA VAL A 74 -12.57 11.95 3.19
C VAL A 74 -13.00 13.04 4.19
N GLY A 75 -12.07 13.45 5.06
CA GLY A 75 -12.32 14.43 6.13
C GLY A 75 -12.57 13.81 7.51
N LEU A 76 -12.81 12.50 7.62
CA LEU A 76 -12.97 11.84 8.92
C LEU A 76 -11.66 11.77 9.73
N THR A 77 -10.52 11.66 9.05
CA THR A 77 -9.19 11.63 9.67
C THR A 77 -8.38 12.81 9.17
N SER A 78 -7.67 13.49 10.09
CA SER A 78 -6.80 14.62 9.76
C SER A 78 -5.68 14.18 8.81
N ARG A 79 -5.34 15.06 7.87
CA ARG A 79 -4.21 14.92 6.93
C ARG A 79 -3.06 15.88 7.25
N ALA A 80 -3.12 16.57 8.38
CA ALA A 80 -2.05 17.47 8.78
C ALA A 80 -0.78 16.67 9.08
N GLY A 81 0.34 17.01 8.42
CA GLY A 81 1.62 16.31 8.58
C GLY A 81 1.81 15.07 7.70
N VAL A 82 0.92 14.85 6.73
CA VAL A 82 0.95 13.76 5.74
C VAL A 82 1.03 14.30 4.32
#